data_AF-A0A9D3S6J3-F1
#
_entry.id   AF-A0A9D3S6J3-F1
#
_cell.length_a   1.000
_cell.length_b   1.000
_cell.length_c   1.000
_cell.angle_alpha   90.00
_cell.angle_beta   90.00
_cell.angle_gamma   90.00
#
_symmetry.space_group_name_H-M   'P 1'
#
loop_
_entity.id
_entity.type
_entity.pdbx_description
1 polymer ?
#
loop_
_entity_poly.entity_id
_entity_poly.type
_entity_poly.pdbx_seq_one_letter_code
_entity_poly.pdbx_strand_id
1 'polypeptide(L)'
;MSNIYESAANSLGLFSSPCLTKVELRVMCKGISDRDTLSKPDPCVVLKMQSHGQWLEVDRTEVIRSCINPTFSKVFTVDFYFEEVQRLRYELYHISSNHNGLKEADFLGAMECTLGQIVSQRKLSKCLLKQGNTVGKAAIMVTAEELSGNDDYVELSFSARKLDDKDFFSKSDPFLEIFRTNDDSTQQLVHRTETVMNNLNPIWKTFKVSLNSLCSGDHDRQLKCAVWDWDSNGKHDFIGEYQATFKEMRMAMDGRQVQWECINPKYKIKKKNYKNSGIVILNQCKIIKMHSFLDYIMGGCQIQFTVAIDFTASNGDPRNSCSLHYIHPYQPNEYLKALVAVGRSARTTTVAHG
;
A
#
# COMPACT_ATOMS: atom_id res chain seq x y z
N MET A 1 13.16 15.18 13.57
CA MET A 1 11.92 14.38 13.47
C MET A 1 12.33 13.04 12.91
N SER A 2 12.47 12.03 13.79
CA SER A 2 12.73 10.65 13.42
C SER A 2 11.58 10.13 12.56
N ASN A 3 11.93 9.42 11.49
CA ASN A 3 10.99 8.88 10.52
C ASN A 3 10.03 7.93 11.24
N ILE A 4 8.79 8.35 11.47
CA ILE A 4 7.79 7.58 12.24
C ILE A 4 7.33 6.31 11.49
N TYR A 5 7.86 6.10 10.29
CA TYR A 5 7.57 4.97 9.39
C TYR A 5 8.75 4.01 9.19
N GLU A 6 9.81 4.14 10.00
CA GLU A 6 10.91 3.17 9.95
C GLU A 6 10.42 1.84 10.54
N SER A 7 10.42 0.79 9.72
CA SER A 7 10.07 -0.56 10.15
C SER A 7 11.14 -1.11 11.08
N ALA A 8 10.73 -1.93 12.04
CA ALA A 8 11.64 -2.60 12.94
C ALA A 8 12.70 -3.45 12.19
N ALA A 9 12.38 -3.96 10.99
CA ALA A 9 13.31 -4.70 10.14
C ALA A 9 14.44 -3.84 9.54
N ASN A 10 14.13 -2.61 9.10
CA ASN A 10 15.13 -1.67 8.59
C ASN A 10 16.01 -1.11 9.71
N SER A 11 15.44 -0.86 10.90
CA SER A 11 16.22 -0.47 12.08
C SER A 11 17.21 -1.56 12.53
N LEU A 12 16.93 -2.83 12.22
CA LEU A 12 17.82 -3.97 12.48
C LEU A 12 18.82 -4.23 11.33
N GLY A 13 18.77 -3.47 10.23
CA GLY A 13 19.69 -3.60 9.10
C GLY A 13 19.61 -4.95 8.37
N LEU A 14 18.45 -5.60 8.36
CA LEU A 14 18.33 -7.01 7.97
C LEU A 14 18.34 -7.25 6.46
N PHE A 15 18.10 -6.23 5.63
CA PHE A 15 17.97 -6.37 4.19
C PHE A 15 18.62 -5.19 3.45
N SER A 16 19.20 -5.43 2.28
CA SER A 16 19.85 -4.42 1.43
C SER A 16 19.04 -4.01 0.19
N SER A 17 17.94 -4.71 -0.12
CA SER A 17 17.01 -4.39 -1.22
C SER A 17 15.97 -3.35 -0.76
N PRO A 18 15.36 -2.59 -1.67
CA PRO A 18 14.17 -1.79 -1.34
C PRO A 18 12.99 -2.72 -1.03
N CYS A 19 12.28 -2.48 0.08
CA CYS A 19 11.07 -3.24 0.40
C CYS A 19 9.94 -2.93 -0.59
N LEU A 20 9.10 -3.92 -0.89
CA LEU A 20 7.96 -3.73 -1.80
C LEU A 20 6.86 -2.90 -1.14
N THR A 21 6.53 -3.22 0.11
CA THR A 21 5.48 -2.58 0.90
C THR A 21 5.65 -2.92 2.38
N LYS A 22 4.87 -2.29 3.26
CA LYS A 22 4.81 -2.62 4.69
C LYS A 22 3.54 -3.40 5.00
N VAL A 23 3.62 -4.33 5.94
CA VAL A 23 2.50 -5.15 6.38
C VAL A 23 2.30 -4.98 7.88
N GLU A 24 1.07 -4.70 8.27
CA GLU A 24 0.60 -4.72 9.66
C GLU A 24 0.17 -6.13 10.05
N LEU A 25 0.72 -6.63 11.15
CA LEU A 25 0.38 -7.92 11.73
C LEU A 25 -0.30 -7.71 13.08
N ARG A 26 -1.54 -8.15 13.17
CA ARG A 26 -2.37 -8.10 14.38
C ARG A 26 -2.46 -9.49 14.98
N VAL A 27 -2.23 -9.61 16.29
CA VAL A 27 -2.09 -10.90 16.97
C VAL A 27 -3.18 -11.08 18.02
N MET A 28 -3.71 -12.31 18.10
CA MET A 28 -4.52 -12.76 19.23
C MET A 28 -4.19 -14.21 19.57
N CYS A 29 -4.40 -14.62 20.81
CA CYS A 29 -4.26 -16.01 21.23
C CYS A 29 -5.61 -16.57 21.69
N LYS A 30 -5.75 -17.89 21.61
CA LYS A 30 -6.91 -18.62 22.12
C LYS A 30 -6.47 -19.87 22.88
N GLY A 31 -7.27 -20.28 23.86
CA GLY A 31 -7.14 -21.59 24.50
C GLY A 31 -5.85 -21.78 25.30
N ILE A 32 -5.28 -20.70 25.86
CA ILE A 32 -4.12 -20.80 26.75
C ILE A 32 -4.57 -21.58 28.00
N SER A 33 -3.83 -22.64 28.35
CA SER A 33 -4.15 -23.46 29.51
C SER A 33 -3.98 -22.69 30.81
N ASP A 34 -4.95 -22.88 31.70
CA ASP A 34 -4.86 -22.55 33.13
C ASP A 34 -4.01 -23.63 33.80
N ARG A 35 -2.68 -23.55 33.64
CA ARG A 35 -1.77 -24.43 34.36
C ARG A 35 -1.79 -23.97 35.82
N ASP A 36 -2.41 -24.80 36.65
CA ASP A 36 -2.60 -24.65 38.09
C ASP A 36 -3.80 -23.75 38.45
N THR A 37 -4.84 -24.39 38.95
CA THR A 37 -6.24 -23.98 39.15
C THR A 37 -6.51 -22.76 40.06
N LEU A 38 -5.59 -21.82 40.20
CA LEU A 38 -5.82 -20.58 40.98
C LEU A 38 -5.46 -19.26 40.28
N SER A 39 -4.67 -19.24 39.19
CA SER A 39 -4.33 -17.96 38.54
C SER A 39 -4.22 -18.04 37.02
N LYS A 40 -5.06 -17.25 36.34
CA LYS A 40 -5.01 -17.06 34.89
C LYS A 40 -3.67 -16.45 34.46
N PRO A 41 -3.15 -16.81 33.27
CA PRO A 41 -1.90 -16.28 32.77
C PRO A 41 -2.03 -14.78 32.43
N ASP A 42 -0.88 -14.12 32.51
CA ASP A 42 -0.61 -12.76 32.03
C ASP A 42 0.18 -12.83 30.69
N PRO A 43 -0.49 -13.09 29.54
CA PRO A 43 0.17 -13.30 28.26
C PRO A 43 0.83 -12.05 27.65
N CYS A 44 1.98 -12.29 27.02
CA CYS A 44 2.70 -11.36 26.15
C CYS A 44 3.28 -12.13 24.95
N VAL A 45 3.16 -11.59 23.74
CA VAL A 45 3.72 -12.17 22.52
C VAL A 45 4.96 -11.40 22.09
N VAL A 46 6.06 -12.12 21.89
CA VAL A 46 7.30 -11.61 21.30
C VAL A 46 7.39 -12.07 19.85
N LEU A 47 7.53 -11.12 18.92
CA LEU A 47 7.77 -11.40 17.52
C LEU A 47 9.27 -11.46 17.26
N LYS A 48 9.74 -12.56 16.67
CA LYS A 48 11.11 -12.74 16.20
C LYS A 48 11.13 -12.98 14.69
N MET A 49 12.20 -12.52 14.04
CA MET A 49 12.47 -12.78 12.63
C MET A 49 13.83 -13.45 12.48
N GLN A 50 13.90 -14.45 11.58
CA GLN A 50 15.16 -15.16 11.34
C GLN A 50 16.05 -14.34 10.40
N SER A 51 17.30 -14.12 10.80
CA SER A 51 18.35 -13.55 9.95
C SER A 51 19.68 -14.25 10.21
N HIS A 52 20.41 -14.58 9.14
CA HIS A 52 21.67 -15.34 9.19
C HIS A 52 21.64 -16.57 10.11
N GLY A 53 20.50 -17.29 10.13
CA GLY A 53 20.29 -18.47 10.96
C GLY A 53 19.92 -18.20 12.43
N GLN A 54 19.97 -16.95 12.88
CA GLN A 54 19.62 -16.54 14.25
C GLN A 54 18.24 -15.90 14.31
N TRP A 55 17.57 -16.05 15.45
CA TRP A 55 16.29 -15.40 15.72
C TRP A 55 16.53 -14.06 16.42
N LEU A 56 16.16 -12.97 15.76
CA LEU A 56 16.25 -11.62 16.32
C LEU A 56 14.88 -11.16 16.77
N GLU A 57 14.79 -10.57 17.96
CA GLU A 57 13.56 -9.92 18.43
C GLU A 57 13.28 -8.69 17.58
N VAL A 58 12.07 -8.65 17.01
CA VAL A 58 11.56 -7.52 16.23
C VAL A 58 10.88 -6.55 17.19
N ASP A 59 9.92 -7.05 17.98
CA ASP A 59 9.15 -6.27 18.94
C ASP A 59 8.31 -7.21 19.84
N ARG A 60 7.56 -6.65 20.78
CA ARG A 60 6.63 -7.39 21.67
C ARG A 60 5.31 -6.66 21.88
N THR A 61 4.28 -7.40 22.26
CA THR A 61 2.99 -6.84 22.66
C THR A 61 3.03 -6.29 24.08
N GLU A 62 1.97 -5.56 24.45
CA GLU A 62 1.63 -5.35 25.84
C GLU A 62 1.31 -6.67 26.56
N VAL A 63 1.35 -6.63 27.91
CA VAL A 63 0.93 -7.74 28.77
C VAL A 63 -0.56 -7.60 29.08
N ILE A 64 -1.35 -8.63 28.78
CA ILE A 64 -2.78 -8.64 29.16
C ILE A 64 -2.92 -9.45 30.44
N ARG A 65 -3.38 -8.82 31.52
CA ARG A 65 -3.51 -9.49 32.83
C ARG A 65 -4.64 -10.52 32.82
N SER A 66 -4.39 -11.69 33.42
CA SER A 66 -5.37 -12.71 33.77
C SER A 66 -6.30 -13.11 32.62
N CYS A 67 -5.73 -13.39 31.45
CA CYS A 67 -6.48 -13.64 30.22
C CYS A 67 -5.99 -14.88 29.45
N ILE A 68 -6.89 -15.81 29.19
CA ILE A 68 -6.61 -17.05 28.44
C ILE A 68 -6.88 -16.95 26.93
N ASN A 69 -7.51 -15.85 26.48
CA ASN A 69 -7.80 -15.56 25.07
C ASN A 69 -7.45 -14.09 24.73
N PRO A 70 -6.18 -13.67 24.92
CA PRO A 70 -5.78 -12.28 24.75
C PRO A 70 -5.94 -11.81 23.30
N THR A 71 -6.41 -10.58 23.13
CA THR A 71 -6.37 -9.84 21.86
C THR A 71 -5.54 -8.60 22.10
N PHE A 72 -4.43 -8.46 21.38
CA PHE A 72 -3.46 -7.40 21.62
C PHE A 72 -3.75 -6.17 20.74
N SER A 73 -3.55 -4.99 21.30
CA SER A 73 -3.61 -3.71 20.62
C SER A 73 -2.34 -3.41 19.83
N LYS A 74 -1.19 -3.97 20.25
CA LYS A 74 0.06 -3.86 19.50
C LYS A 74 -0.12 -4.39 18.07
N VAL A 75 0.25 -3.53 17.12
CA VAL A 75 0.40 -3.87 15.70
C VAL A 75 1.88 -3.98 15.40
N PHE A 76 2.30 -5.10 14.81
CA PHE A 76 3.67 -5.25 14.32
C PHE A 76 3.75 -4.79 12.87
N THR A 77 4.62 -3.84 12.57
CA THR A 77 4.88 -3.39 11.19
C THR A 77 6.14 -4.06 10.66
N VAL A 78 6.00 -4.86 9.62
CA VAL A 78 7.11 -5.61 8.99
C VAL A 78 7.17 -5.24 7.51
N ASP A 79 8.38 -5.03 6.99
CA ASP A 79 8.57 -4.85 5.55
C ASP A 79 8.38 -6.16 4.81
N PHE A 80 7.74 -6.12 3.65
CA PHE A 80 7.56 -7.27 2.78
C PHE A 80 8.55 -7.23 1.61
N TYR A 81 9.34 -8.30 1.47
CA TYR A 81 10.31 -8.54 0.42
C TYR A 81 9.89 -9.80 -0.35
N PHE A 82 9.35 -9.63 -1.56
CA PHE A 82 8.84 -10.75 -2.34
C PHE A 82 9.91 -11.79 -2.70
N GLU A 83 11.14 -11.35 -2.96
CA GLU A 83 12.27 -12.22 -3.29
C GLU A 83 12.79 -13.06 -2.12
N GLU A 84 12.39 -12.77 -0.88
CA GLU A 84 12.98 -13.34 0.33
C GLU A 84 12.01 -14.22 1.14
N VAL A 85 12.55 -15.31 1.70
CA VAL A 85 11.80 -16.17 2.61
C VAL A 85 11.89 -15.60 4.03
N GLN A 86 11.01 -14.65 4.34
CA GLN A 86 10.96 -14.00 5.64
C GLN A 86 10.29 -14.90 6.69
N ARG A 87 11.10 -15.53 7.54
CA ARG A 87 10.65 -16.45 8.60
C ARG A 87 10.37 -15.71 9.90
N LEU A 88 9.19 -15.93 10.45
CA LEU A 88 8.68 -15.32 11.66
C LEU A 88 8.42 -16.37 12.75
N ARG A 89 8.71 -16.01 13.99
CA ARG A 89 8.45 -16.81 15.18
C ARG A 89 7.75 -15.96 16.22
N TYR A 90 6.59 -16.41 16.67
CA TYR A 90 5.79 -15.75 17.68
C TYR A 90 5.90 -16.57 18.96
N GLU A 91 6.54 -16.01 19.98
CA GLU A 91 6.75 -16.66 21.28
C GLU A 91 5.76 -16.09 22.30
N LEU A 92 4.96 -16.96 22.91
CA LEU A 92 4.03 -16.59 23.96
C LEU A 92 4.67 -16.82 25.33
N TYR A 93 4.64 -15.79 26.16
CA TYR A 93 5.15 -15.79 27.53
C TYR A 93 4.06 -15.45 28.52
N HIS A 94 4.17 -15.99 29.73
CA HIS A 94 3.50 -15.48 30.92
C HIS A 94 4.46 -14.56 31.69
N ILE A 95 4.06 -13.30 31.87
CA ILE A 95 4.85 -12.29 32.62
C ILE A 95 4.16 -12.04 33.94
N SER A 96 4.69 -12.61 35.04
CA SER A 96 4.09 -12.41 36.35
C SER A 96 4.32 -10.99 36.88
N SER A 97 3.42 -10.53 37.75
CA SER A 97 3.43 -9.18 38.35
C SER A 97 4.69 -8.83 39.14
N ASN A 98 5.49 -9.83 39.53
CA ASN A 98 6.66 -9.67 40.39
C ASN A 98 7.95 -9.45 39.59
N HIS A 99 7.91 -9.56 38.26
CA HIS A 99 9.09 -9.49 37.40
C HIS A 99 8.93 -8.44 36.30
N ASN A 100 9.86 -7.47 36.25
CA ASN A 100 9.83 -6.37 35.29
C ASN A 100 10.48 -6.71 33.92
N GLY A 101 10.61 -7.99 33.53
CA GLY A 101 11.23 -8.34 32.24
C GLY A 101 11.16 -9.81 31.81
N LEU A 102 11.49 -10.06 30.53
CA LEU A 102 11.44 -11.39 29.89
C LEU A 102 12.41 -12.44 30.46
N LYS A 103 13.42 -12.04 31.24
CA LYS A 103 14.46 -12.95 31.76
C LYS A 103 13.92 -14.01 32.73
N GLU A 104 12.79 -13.72 33.36
CA GLU A 104 12.11 -14.59 34.34
C GLU A 104 10.67 -14.91 33.89
N ALA A 105 10.36 -14.70 32.61
CA ALA A 105 9.04 -14.98 32.06
C ALA A 105 8.88 -16.46 31.70
N ASP A 106 7.71 -17.02 32.01
CA ASP A 106 7.41 -18.42 31.73
C ASP A 106 7.06 -18.60 30.26
N PHE A 107 7.87 -19.35 29.53
CA PHE A 107 7.61 -19.68 28.13
C PHE A 107 6.43 -20.64 28.00
N LEU A 108 5.34 -20.18 27.38
CA LEU A 108 4.11 -20.95 27.19
C LEU A 108 4.12 -21.76 25.89
N GLY A 109 4.79 -21.27 24.85
CA GLY A 109 4.95 -21.94 23.56
C GLY A 109 5.26 -20.95 22.44
N ALA A 110 5.55 -21.46 21.25
CA ALA A 110 5.78 -20.65 20.07
C ALA A 110 5.03 -21.19 18.84
N MET A 111 4.76 -20.32 17.89
CA MET A 111 4.45 -20.74 16.52
C MET A 111 5.47 -20.16 15.54
N GLU A 112 5.76 -20.91 14.49
CA GLU A 112 6.63 -20.47 13.38
C GLU A 112 5.84 -20.46 12.06
N CYS A 113 6.10 -19.46 11.24
CA CYS A 113 5.52 -19.31 9.91
C CYS A 113 6.42 -18.42 9.04
N THR A 114 6.06 -18.25 7.77
CA THR A 114 6.66 -17.20 6.93
C THR A 114 5.69 -16.05 6.78
N LEU A 115 6.21 -14.83 6.57
CA LEU A 115 5.36 -13.68 6.24
C LEU A 115 4.50 -13.96 4.99
N GLY A 116 5.08 -14.64 3.99
CA GLY A 116 4.39 -15.13 2.79
C GLY A 116 3.13 -15.96 3.10
N GLN A 117 3.21 -16.87 4.08
CA GLN A 117 2.04 -17.67 4.50
C GLN A 117 0.93 -16.78 5.10
N ILE A 118 1.28 -15.79 5.92
CA ILE A 118 0.28 -14.91 6.54
C ILE A 118 -0.39 -14.02 5.49
N VAL A 119 0.39 -13.39 4.60
CA VAL A 119 -0.18 -12.52 3.55
C VAL A 119 -1.02 -13.33 2.56
N SER A 120 -0.61 -14.53 2.17
CA SER A 120 -1.40 -15.37 1.24
C SER A 120 -2.78 -15.76 1.79
N GLN A 121 -2.91 -15.93 3.12
CA GLN A 121 -4.16 -16.35 3.74
C GLN A 121 -4.96 -15.19 4.35
N ARG A 122 -4.36 -13.99 4.43
CA ARG A 122 -4.76 -12.82 5.25
C ARG A 122 -4.86 -13.09 6.75
N LYS A 123 -5.24 -14.30 7.14
CA LYS A 123 -5.46 -14.73 8.52
C LYS A 123 -4.93 -16.14 8.69
N LEU A 124 -3.85 -16.27 9.45
CA LEU A 124 -3.22 -17.55 9.77
C LEU A 124 -3.51 -17.91 11.23
N SER A 125 -3.90 -19.15 11.50
CA SER A 125 -4.00 -19.66 12.86
C SER A 125 -3.22 -20.96 12.99
N LYS A 126 -2.33 -21.04 13.98
CA LYS A 126 -1.53 -22.23 14.27
C LYS A 126 -1.54 -22.53 15.76
N CYS A 127 -1.51 -23.83 16.09
CA CYS A 127 -1.34 -24.28 17.46
C CYS A 127 0.06 -23.90 17.99
N LEU A 128 0.15 -23.64 19.28
CA LEU A 128 1.41 -23.40 19.96
C LEU A 128 2.19 -24.69 20.15
N LEU A 129 3.50 -24.62 19.91
CA LEU A 129 4.44 -25.70 20.12
C LEU A 129 5.38 -25.36 21.28
N LYS A 130 5.65 -26.33 22.16
CA LYS A 130 6.67 -26.26 23.20
C LYS A 130 7.50 -27.53 23.14
N GLN A 131 8.80 -27.38 22.88
CA GLN A 131 9.73 -28.51 22.66
C GLN A 131 9.22 -29.50 21.59
N GLY A 132 8.62 -28.98 20.51
CA GLY A 132 8.08 -29.79 19.41
C GLY A 132 6.69 -30.37 19.63
N ASN A 133 6.13 -30.30 20.85
CA ASN A 133 4.80 -30.83 21.16
C ASN A 133 3.73 -29.74 21.19
N THR A 134 2.51 -30.08 20.77
CA THR A 134 1.37 -29.16 20.80
C THR A 134 0.97 -28.83 22.25
N VAL A 135 0.80 -27.56 22.55
CA VAL A 135 0.44 -27.06 23.89
C VAL A 135 -1.09 -27.00 24.02
N GLY A 136 -1.69 -28.11 24.44
CA GLY A 136 -3.13 -28.18 24.72
C GLY A 136 -3.98 -27.71 23.52
N LYS A 137 -4.92 -26.79 23.78
CA LYS A 137 -5.73 -26.12 22.74
C LYS A 137 -5.22 -24.72 22.39
N ALA A 138 -4.01 -24.38 22.85
CA ALA A 138 -3.49 -23.03 22.72
C ALA A 138 -3.06 -22.76 21.28
N ALA A 139 -3.53 -21.64 20.73
CA ALA A 139 -3.22 -21.23 19.36
C ALA A 139 -2.96 -19.72 19.31
N ILE A 140 -2.07 -19.32 18.41
CA ILE A 140 -1.93 -17.92 18.01
C ILE A 140 -2.57 -17.75 16.63
N MET A 141 -3.27 -16.64 16.47
CA MET A 141 -3.89 -16.19 15.24
C MET A 141 -3.29 -14.84 14.86
N VAL A 142 -2.84 -14.72 13.61
CA VAL A 142 -2.29 -13.50 13.03
C VAL A 142 -3.15 -13.08 11.86
N THR A 143 -3.52 -11.80 11.83
CA THR A 143 -4.15 -11.17 10.68
C THR A 143 -3.15 -10.19 10.06
N ALA A 144 -3.02 -10.21 8.74
CA ALA A 144 -2.19 -9.30 7.96
C ALA A 144 -3.05 -8.28 7.19
N GLU A 145 -2.62 -7.02 7.21
CA GLU A 145 -3.14 -5.93 6.40
C GLU A 145 -1.97 -5.21 5.73
N GLU A 146 -2.10 -4.83 4.46
CA GLU A 146 -1.07 -4.03 3.79
C GLU A 146 -1.19 -2.56 4.19
N LEU A 147 -0.06 -1.93 4.51
CA LEU A 147 0.07 -0.48 4.60
C LEU A 147 0.30 0.08 3.19
N SER A 148 -0.75 0.08 2.38
CA SER A 148 -0.69 0.67 1.04
C SER A 148 -0.73 2.20 1.14
N GLY A 149 0.15 2.87 0.38
CA GLY A 149 -0.08 4.26 0.01
C GLY A 149 -1.35 4.37 -0.84
N ASN A 150 -2.08 5.48 -0.75
CA ASN A 150 -3.31 5.68 -1.51
C ASN A 150 -2.96 6.04 -2.98
N ASP A 151 -2.47 5.05 -3.73
CA ASP A 151 -2.06 5.16 -5.15
C ASP A 151 -3.24 5.07 -6.13
N ASP A 152 -4.47 5.11 -5.58
CA ASP A 152 -5.70 5.21 -6.34
C ASP A 152 -5.66 6.41 -7.30
N TYR A 153 -6.26 6.23 -8.47
CA TYR A 153 -6.46 7.30 -9.44
C TYR A 153 -7.90 7.78 -9.39
N VAL A 154 -8.11 9.04 -9.73
CA VAL A 154 -9.43 9.55 -10.07
C VAL A 154 -9.47 9.90 -11.55
N GLU A 155 -10.49 9.38 -12.21
CA GLU A 155 -10.89 9.72 -13.57
C GLU A 155 -11.96 10.82 -13.51
N LEU A 156 -11.67 11.95 -14.15
CA LEU A 156 -12.49 13.17 -14.10
C LEU A 156 -12.90 13.59 -15.50
N SER A 157 -14.17 13.99 -15.66
CA SER A 157 -14.71 14.57 -16.89
C SER A 157 -15.30 15.94 -16.61
N PHE A 158 -14.75 16.97 -17.24
CA PHE A 158 -15.20 18.36 -17.07
C PHE A 158 -15.81 18.93 -18.35
N SER A 159 -16.72 19.86 -18.17
CA SER A 159 -17.20 20.76 -19.22
C SER A 159 -17.43 22.16 -18.65
N ALA A 160 -17.62 23.15 -19.50
CA ALA A 160 -18.08 24.46 -19.08
C ALA A 160 -19.18 24.97 -20.00
N ARG A 161 -19.90 25.99 -19.54
CA ARG A 161 -20.94 26.67 -20.32
C ARG A 161 -20.94 28.16 -20.09
N LYS A 162 -21.29 28.90 -21.15
CA LYS A 162 -21.40 30.37 -21.15
C LYS A 162 -20.13 31.04 -20.60
N LEU A 163 -18.95 30.55 -21.00
CA LEU A 163 -17.69 31.21 -20.67
C LEU A 163 -17.68 32.62 -21.27
N ASP A 164 -17.01 33.55 -20.59
CA ASP A 164 -16.77 34.89 -21.14
C ASP A 164 -15.87 34.79 -22.37
N ASP A 165 -16.27 35.47 -23.44
CA ASP A 165 -15.47 35.61 -24.64
C ASP A 165 -14.37 36.66 -24.44
N LYS A 166 -13.11 36.34 -24.76
CA LYS A 166 -11.97 37.26 -24.70
C LYS A 166 -11.47 37.70 -26.06
N ASP A 167 -11.92 37.05 -27.13
CA ASP A 167 -11.51 37.34 -28.49
C ASP A 167 -12.41 38.38 -29.16
N PHE A 168 -11.84 39.15 -30.10
CA PHE A 168 -12.56 40.20 -30.83
C PHE A 168 -13.22 39.71 -32.13
N PHE A 169 -12.70 38.64 -32.75
CA PHE A 169 -13.16 38.11 -34.05
C PHE A 169 -13.40 36.60 -34.06
N SER A 170 -13.12 35.91 -32.95
CA SER A 170 -13.41 34.50 -32.66
C SER A 170 -14.10 34.42 -31.31
N LYS A 171 -14.46 33.21 -30.89
CA LYS A 171 -14.73 32.93 -29.49
C LYS A 171 -13.45 32.45 -28.83
N SER A 172 -13.38 32.59 -27.51
CA SER A 172 -12.34 31.97 -26.70
C SER A 172 -12.07 30.50 -27.02
N ASP A 173 -10.80 30.13 -26.86
CA ASP A 173 -10.14 28.84 -26.93
C ASP A 173 -9.84 28.31 -25.51
N PRO A 174 -10.82 27.87 -24.72
CA PRO A 174 -10.62 27.59 -23.30
C PRO A 174 -9.84 26.30 -22.98
N PHE A 175 -8.99 26.39 -21.94
CA PHE A 175 -8.42 25.24 -21.22
C PHE A 175 -8.56 25.42 -19.70
N LEU A 176 -8.57 24.31 -18.96
CA LEU A 176 -8.70 24.25 -17.50
C LEU A 176 -7.39 23.80 -16.86
N GLU A 177 -6.99 24.48 -15.79
CA GLU A 177 -5.91 24.07 -14.90
C GLU A 177 -6.43 23.79 -13.49
N ILE A 178 -5.94 22.72 -12.88
CA ILE A 178 -6.25 22.30 -11.51
C ILE A 178 -4.97 22.34 -10.69
N PHE A 179 -4.98 23.10 -9.60
CA PHE A 179 -3.87 23.24 -8.68
C PHE A 179 -4.25 22.73 -7.29
N ARG A 180 -3.35 21.97 -6.65
CA ARG A 180 -3.45 21.65 -5.23
C ARG A 180 -2.80 22.76 -4.41
N THR A 181 -3.47 23.19 -3.34
CA THR A 181 -2.87 24.08 -2.35
C THR A 181 -2.16 23.24 -1.28
N ASN A 182 -0.85 23.45 -1.12
CA ASN A 182 -0.02 22.80 -0.12
C ASN A 182 -0.17 23.48 1.25
N ASP A 183 0.34 22.84 2.31
CA ASP A 183 0.24 23.36 3.69
C ASP A 183 0.99 24.69 3.87
N ASP A 184 2.05 24.90 3.09
CA ASP A 184 2.81 26.16 3.01
C ASP A 184 2.15 27.22 2.10
N SER A 185 0.90 27.00 1.68
CA SER A 185 0.13 27.85 0.75
C SER A 185 0.68 27.94 -0.67
N THR A 186 1.72 27.15 -1.02
CA THR A 186 2.18 27.05 -2.40
C THR A 186 1.17 26.28 -3.26
N GLN A 187 1.11 26.61 -4.54
CA GLN A 187 0.23 25.94 -5.50
C GLN A 187 1.04 25.00 -6.39
N GLN A 188 0.60 23.75 -6.47
CA GLN A 188 1.18 22.75 -7.36
C GLN A 188 0.18 22.43 -8.47
N LEU A 189 0.59 22.56 -9.74
CA LEU A 189 -0.23 22.13 -10.87
C LEU A 189 -0.40 20.61 -10.83
N VAL A 190 -1.65 20.16 -10.78
CA VAL A 190 -2.02 18.74 -10.80
C VAL A 190 -2.34 18.29 -12.22
N HIS A 191 -3.09 19.12 -12.96
CA HIS A 191 -3.51 18.80 -14.32
C HIS A 191 -3.82 20.06 -15.14
N ARG A 192 -3.58 19.98 -16.44
CA ARG A 192 -4.03 20.95 -17.44
C ARG A 192 -4.70 20.19 -18.58
N THR A 193 -5.91 20.58 -18.95
CA THR A 193 -6.65 19.97 -20.08
C THR A 193 -6.08 20.41 -21.42
N GLU A 194 -6.56 19.80 -22.51
CA GLU A 194 -6.38 20.37 -23.83
C GLU A 194 -7.16 21.70 -23.99
N THR A 195 -6.74 22.48 -24.98
CA THR A 195 -7.45 23.66 -25.46
C THR A 195 -8.56 23.25 -26.41
N VAL A 196 -9.78 23.77 -26.22
CA VAL A 196 -10.90 23.57 -27.13
C VAL A 196 -11.13 24.86 -27.92
N MET A 197 -10.79 24.87 -29.21
CA MET A 197 -10.81 26.09 -30.01
C MET A 197 -12.24 26.60 -30.29
N ASN A 198 -12.42 27.93 -30.26
CA ASN A 198 -13.58 28.70 -30.67
C ASN A 198 -14.89 28.22 -30.01
N ASN A 199 -14.88 28.05 -28.69
CA ASN A 199 -15.97 27.40 -27.96
C ASN A 199 -16.18 27.92 -26.52
N LEU A 200 -17.30 28.61 -26.28
CA LEU A 200 -17.70 29.08 -24.94
C LEU A 200 -18.42 28.01 -24.09
N ASN A 201 -18.59 26.79 -24.63
CA ASN A 201 -19.20 25.65 -23.94
C ASN A 201 -18.34 24.38 -24.15
N PRO A 202 -17.06 24.41 -23.74
CA PRO A 202 -16.14 23.31 -24.00
C PRO A 202 -16.54 22.04 -23.24
N ILE A 203 -16.31 20.89 -23.85
CA ILE A 203 -16.27 19.59 -23.19
C ILE A 203 -14.83 19.10 -23.35
N TRP A 204 -14.08 19.04 -22.24
CA TRP A 204 -12.71 18.56 -22.27
C TRP A 204 -12.66 17.04 -22.21
N LYS A 205 -11.59 16.45 -22.72
CA LYS A 205 -11.34 15.01 -22.65
C LYS A 205 -11.27 14.56 -21.20
N THR A 206 -11.83 13.37 -20.94
CA THR A 206 -11.67 12.70 -19.66
C THR A 206 -10.20 12.41 -19.40
N PHE A 207 -9.74 12.67 -18.17
CA PHE A 207 -8.35 12.47 -17.76
C PHE A 207 -8.25 11.77 -16.41
N LYS A 208 -7.07 11.23 -16.10
CA LYS A 208 -6.77 10.55 -14.84
C LYS A 208 -5.66 11.29 -14.09
N VAL A 209 -5.82 11.42 -12.78
CA VAL A 209 -4.79 11.93 -11.85
C VAL A 209 -4.72 11.04 -10.61
N SER A 210 -3.56 10.92 -9.98
CA SER A 210 -3.47 10.17 -8.72
C SER A 210 -4.17 10.96 -7.60
N LEU A 211 -4.83 10.26 -6.67
CA LEU A 211 -5.45 10.88 -5.49
C LEU A 211 -4.40 11.57 -4.62
N ASN A 212 -3.19 11.01 -4.54
CA ASN A 212 -2.09 11.64 -3.82
C ASN A 212 -1.66 12.97 -4.45
N SER A 213 -1.50 13.05 -5.78
CA SER A 213 -1.19 14.31 -6.45
C SER A 213 -2.33 15.33 -6.33
N LEU A 214 -3.59 14.86 -6.37
CA LEU A 214 -4.74 15.74 -6.27
C LEU A 214 -4.90 16.32 -4.86
N CYS A 215 -4.90 15.48 -3.82
CA CYS A 215 -5.29 15.91 -2.47
C CYS A 215 -4.42 15.37 -1.33
N SER A 216 -3.35 14.62 -1.61
CA SER A 216 -2.44 14.04 -0.61
C SER A 216 -3.15 13.22 0.48
N GLY A 217 -4.23 12.52 0.12
CA GLY A 217 -5.07 11.76 1.06
C GLY A 217 -6.03 12.61 1.91
N ASP A 218 -5.92 13.94 1.90
CA ASP A 218 -6.85 14.85 2.58
C ASP A 218 -7.95 15.30 1.62
N HIS A 219 -9.13 14.71 1.75
CA HIS A 219 -10.26 14.99 0.86
C HIS A 219 -10.84 16.40 1.02
N ASP A 220 -10.58 17.10 2.13
CA ASP A 220 -11.03 18.47 2.39
C ASP A 220 -10.01 19.52 1.92
N ARG A 221 -8.85 19.08 1.39
CA ARG A 221 -7.80 19.95 0.85
C ARG A 221 -8.31 20.80 -0.31
N GLN A 222 -7.95 22.08 -0.28
CA GLN A 222 -8.37 23.08 -1.27
C GLN A 222 -7.67 22.90 -2.62
N LEU A 223 -8.47 22.85 -3.67
CA LEU A 223 -8.07 22.84 -5.06
C LEU A 223 -8.45 24.18 -5.71
N LYS A 224 -7.46 24.87 -6.26
CA LYS A 224 -7.70 26.04 -7.10
C LYS A 224 -7.84 25.59 -8.55
N CYS A 225 -8.97 25.91 -9.16
CA CYS A 225 -9.23 25.61 -10.57
C CYS A 225 -9.32 26.92 -11.36
N ALA A 226 -8.60 27.01 -12.48
CA ALA A 226 -8.52 28.22 -13.30
C ALA A 226 -8.81 27.90 -14.77
N VAL A 227 -9.66 28.70 -15.40
CA VAL A 227 -9.99 28.62 -16.82
C VAL A 227 -9.32 29.79 -17.54
N TRP A 228 -8.63 29.46 -18.62
CA TRP A 228 -7.85 30.39 -19.43
C TRP A 228 -8.27 30.31 -20.88
N ASP A 229 -8.14 31.41 -21.59
CA ASP A 229 -8.23 31.50 -23.03
C ASP A 229 -6.83 31.32 -23.64
N TRP A 230 -6.69 30.39 -24.57
CA TRP A 230 -5.40 30.16 -25.22
C TRP A 230 -5.14 31.23 -26.28
N ASP A 231 -3.88 31.66 -26.35
CA ASP A 231 -3.42 32.69 -27.26
C ASP A 231 -2.12 32.23 -27.92
N SER A 232 -2.03 32.36 -29.23
CA SER A 232 -0.86 31.95 -30.02
C SER A 232 0.44 32.68 -29.63
N ASN A 233 0.34 33.85 -29.01
CA ASN A 233 1.47 34.63 -28.53
C ASN A 233 2.01 34.15 -27.15
N GLY A 234 1.39 33.13 -26.55
CA GLY A 234 1.76 32.54 -25.26
C GLY A 234 1.28 33.31 -24.03
N LYS A 235 0.62 34.46 -24.20
CA LYS A 235 0.06 35.28 -23.13
C LYS A 235 -1.44 35.03 -23.01
N HIS A 236 -1.78 33.87 -22.46
CA HIS A 236 -3.15 33.41 -22.28
C HIS A 236 -4.00 34.36 -21.42
N ASP A 237 -5.19 34.68 -21.90
CA ASP A 237 -6.12 35.56 -21.22
C ASP A 237 -6.91 34.84 -20.13
N PHE A 238 -6.95 35.43 -18.94
CA PHE A 238 -7.63 34.83 -17.80
C PHE A 238 -9.16 34.96 -17.93
N ILE A 239 -9.87 33.83 -17.96
CA ILE A 239 -11.34 33.79 -17.97
C ILE A 239 -11.86 33.90 -16.54
N GLY A 240 -11.51 32.96 -15.66
CA GLY A 240 -11.92 32.98 -14.25
C GLY A 240 -11.40 31.78 -13.46
N GLU A 241 -11.67 31.78 -12.15
CA GLU A 241 -11.26 30.72 -11.22
C GLU A 241 -12.38 30.35 -10.25
N TYR A 242 -12.25 29.17 -9.64
CA TYR A 242 -13.08 28.70 -8.53
C TYR A 242 -12.24 27.84 -7.58
N GLN A 243 -12.74 27.66 -6.37
CA GLN A 243 -12.19 26.73 -5.39
C GLN A 243 -13.08 25.49 -5.33
N ALA A 244 -12.46 24.33 -5.16
CA ALA A 244 -13.14 23.04 -5.00
C ALA A 244 -12.38 22.17 -4.00
N THR A 245 -13.01 21.08 -3.56
CA THR A 245 -12.34 20.02 -2.79
C THR A 245 -12.63 18.66 -3.41
N PHE A 246 -11.77 17.67 -3.16
CA PHE A 246 -12.06 16.31 -3.64
C PHE A 246 -13.35 15.75 -3.01
N LYS A 247 -13.64 16.10 -1.76
CA LYS A 247 -14.91 15.78 -1.08
C LYS A 247 -16.14 16.29 -1.83
N GLU A 248 -16.09 17.50 -2.38
CA GLU A 248 -17.15 18.02 -3.25
C GLU A 248 -17.21 17.25 -4.58
N MET A 249 -16.07 17.01 -5.21
CA MET A 249 -15.99 16.29 -6.50
C MET A 249 -16.60 14.88 -6.41
N ARG A 250 -16.47 14.21 -5.26
CA ARG A 250 -17.06 12.89 -5.03
C ARG A 250 -18.59 12.86 -5.12
N MET A 251 -19.26 13.99 -4.99
CA MET A 251 -20.71 14.07 -5.19
C MET A 251 -21.10 13.73 -6.64
N ALA A 252 -20.17 13.82 -7.60
CA ALA A 252 -20.37 13.40 -8.99
C ALA A 252 -20.17 11.90 -9.26
N MET A 253 -19.91 11.08 -8.23
CA MET A 253 -19.67 9.63 -8.41
C MET A 253 -20.95 8.85 -8.78
N ASP A 254 -22.12 9.29 -8.31
CA ASP A 254 -23.40 8.60 -8.54
C ASP A 254 -24.15 9.14 -9.78
N GLY A 255 -23.41 9.61 -10.79
CA GLY A 255 -23.99 10.20 -12.01
C GLY A 255 -24.61 11.59 -11.83
N ARG A 256 -24.41 12.23 -10.67
CA ARG A 256 -24.78 13.63 -10.45
C ARG A 256 -23.72 14.55 -11.07
N GLN A 257 -24.11 15.78 -11.38
CA GLN A 257 -23.17 16.82 -11.79
C GLN A 257 -22.88 17.74 -10.61
N VAL A 258 -21.62 18.15 -10.48
CA VAL A 258 -21.21 19.22 -9.56
C VAL A 258 -20.80 20.42 -10.40
N GLN A 259 -21.19 21.62 -9.98
CA GLN A 259 -20.96 22.83 -10.76
C GLN A 259 -20.43 23.96 -9.88
N TRP A 260 -19.53 24.76 -10.44
CA TRP A 260 -18.96 25.94 -9.80
C TRP A 260 -19.08 27.14 -10.73
N GLU A 261 -19.36 28.30 -10.14
CA GLU A 261 -19.31 29.57 -10.87
C GLU A 261 -17.84 29.95 -11.09
N CYS A 262 -17.47 30.19 -12.34
CA CYS A 262 -16.14 30.64 -12.71
C CYS A 262 -16.05 32.16 -12.50
N ILE A 263 -15.22 32.62 -11.58
CA ILE A 263 -15.17 34.02 -11.16
C ILE A 263 -13.88 34.68 -11.64
N ASN A 264 -14.01 35.81 -12.32
CA ASN A 264 -12.89 36.69 -12.63
C ASN A 264 -12.77 37.78 -11.56
N PRO A 265 -11.75 37.77 -10.68
CA PRO A 265 -11.63 38.74 -9.60
C PRO A 265 -11.58 40.19 -10.10
N LYS A 266 -10.95 40.42 -11.26
CA LYS A 266 -10.87 41.77 -11.86
C LYS A 266 -12.25 42.26 -12.31
N TYR A 267 -13.08 41.40 -12.90
CA TYR A 267 -14.44 41.78 -13.31
C TYR A 267 -15.38 41.94 -12.11
N LYS A 268 -15.23 41.10 -11.08
CA LYS A 268 -16.01 41.23 -9.84
C LYS A 268 -15.85 42.61 -9.18
N ILE A 269 -14.66 43.20 -9.28
CA ILE A 269 -14.38 44.56 -8.77
C ILE A 269 -14.85 45.64 -9.76
N LYS A 270 -14.60 45.45 -11.07
CA LYS A 270 -14.80 46.52 -12.08
C LYS A 270 -16.22 46.62 -12.64
N LYS A 271 -16.97 45.53 -12.70
CA LYS A 271 -18.27 45.45 -13.41
C LYS A 271 -19.41 45.38 -12.39
N LYS A 272 -20.26 46.41 -12.35
CA LYS A 272 -21.34 46.57 -11.36
C LYS A 272 -22.39 45.44 -11.34
N ASN A 273 -22.66 44.81 -12.49
CA ASN A 273 -23.66 43.74 -12.65
C ASN A 273 -23.03 42.37 -13.01
N TYR A 274 -21.78 42.14 -12.62
CA TYR A 274 -21.10 40.89 -12.90
C TYR A 274 -21.63 39.74 -12.03
N LYS A 275 -21.98 38.62 -12.68
CA LYS A 275 -22.39 37.39 -11.99
C LYS A 275 -21.25 36.39 -11.94
N ASN A 276 -20.81 35.93 -13.11
CA ASN A 276 -19.70 35.01 -13.30
C ASN A 276 -19.19 35.12 -14.74
N SER A 277 -18.08 34.44 -15.04
CA SER A 277 -17.46 34.30 -16.36
C SER A 277 -17.74 32.90 -16.93
N GLY A 278 -18.91 32.36 -16.61
CA GLY A 278 -19.36 31.02 -16.98
C GLY A 278 -19.46 30.05 -15.80
N ILE A 279 -19.92 28.83 -16.10
CA ILE A 279 -20.11 27.76 -15.13
C ILE A 279 -19.26 26.56 -15.56
N VAL A 280 -18.42 26.06 -14.67
CA VAL A 280 -17.65 24.82 -14.87
C VAL A 280 -18.39 23.67 -14.19
N ILE A 281 -18.49 22.54 -14.89
CA ILE A 281 -19.29 21.38 -14.50
C ILE A 281 -18.38 20.15 -14.51
N LEU A 282 -18.32 19.46 -13.37
CA LEU A 282 -17.78 18.11 -13.28
C LEU A 282 -18.91 17.13 -13.64
N ASN A 283 -18.78 16.51 -14.81
CA ASN A 283 -19.74 15.56 -15.36
C ASN A 283 -19.64 14.19 -14.71
N GLN A 284 -18.41 13.77 -14.37
CA GLN A 284 -18.14 12.46 -13.81
C GLN A 284 -16.90 12.50 -12.93
N CYS A 285 -16.99 11.84 -11.77
CA CYS A 285 -15.86 11.51 -10.91
C CYS A 285 -15.86 10.00 -10.68
N LYS A 286 -14.79 9.31 -11.04
CA LYS A 286 -14.67 7.86 -10.84
C LYS A 286 -13.34 7.53 -10.19
N ILE A 287 -13.39 6.97 -8.99
CA ILE A 287 -12.21 6.44 -8.31
C ILE A 287 -11.87 5.09 -8.93
N ILE A 288 -10.65 4.96 -9.42
CA ILE A 288 -10.07 3.74 -9.95
C ILE A 288 -9.08 3.24 -8.90
N LYS A 289 -9.46 2.15 -8.23
CA LYS A 289 -8.59 1.52 -7.25
C LYS A 289 -7.39 0.89 -7.93
N MET A 290 -6.20 1.25 -7.48
CA MET A 290 -4.97 0.59 -7.91
C MET A 290 -4.65 -0.52 -6.94
N HIS A 291 -4.86 -1.76 -7.39
CA HIS A 291 -4.52 -2.92 -6.59
C HIS A 291 -3.01 -3.13 -6.58
N SER A 292 -2.44 -3.19 -5.37
CA SER A 292 -1.02 -3.49 -5.18
C SER A 292 -0.71 -4.94 -5.58
N PHE A 293 0.58 -5.29 -5.64
CA PHE A 293 0.98 -6.68 -5.78
C PHE A 293 0.42 -7.57 -4.66
N LEU A 294 0.43 -7.11 -3.42
CA LEU A 294 -0.10 -7.87 -2.28
C LEU A 294 -1.61 -7.99 -2.34
N ASP A 295 -2.36 -7.02 -2.87
CA ASP A 295 -3.81 -7.15 -3.06
C ASP A 295 -4.17 -8.37 -3.91
N TYR A 296 -3.42 -8.62 -4.99
CA TYR A 296 -3.61 -9.81 -5.81
C TYR A 296 -3.31 -11.08 -5.03
N ILE A 297 -2.18 -11.15 -4.33
CA ILE A 297 -1.79 -12.34 -3.53
C ILE A 297 -2.80 -12.61 -2.40
N MET A 298 -3.15 -11.58 -1.62
CA MET A 298 -4.15 -11.63 -0.57
C MET A 298 -5.57 -11.90 -1.11
N GLY A 299 -5.82 -11.60 -2.39
CA GLY A 299 -7.05 -11.93 -3.11
C GLY A 299 -7.09 -13.37 -3.64
N GLY A 300 -6.03 -14.17 -3.41
CA GLY A 300 -5.95 -15.57 -3.83
C GLY A 300 -5.26 -15.79 -5.17
N CYS A 301 -4.66 -14.77 -5.77
CA CYS A 301 -3.80 -14.93 -6.95
C CYS A 301 -2.59 -15.79 -6.58
N GLN A 302 -2.36 -16.86 -7.36
CA GLN A 302 -1.23 -17.76 -7.16
C GLN A 302 -0.17 -17.52 -8.23
N ILE A 303 1.09 -17.49 -7.81
CA ILE A 303 2.23 -17.46 -8.72
C ILE A 303 2.68 -18.89 -8.97
N GLN A 304 2.49 -19.36 -10.20
CA GLN A 304 2.94 -20.69 -10.62
C GLN A 304 4.36 -20.60 -11.19
N PHE A 305 5.28 -21.32 -10.58
CA PHE A 305 6.64 -21.43 -11.05
C PHE A 305 6.77 -22.56 -12.08
N THR A 306 7.26 -22.23 -13.28
CA THR A 306 7.55 -23.19 -14.35
C THR A 306 9.01 -23.07 -14.73
N VAL A 307 9.68 -24.21 -14.94
CA VAL A 307 11.08 -24.25 -15.37
C VAL A 307 11.20 -25.06 -16.65
N ALA A 308 11.93 -24.51 -17.61
CA ALA A 308 12.42 -25.23 -18.77
C ALA A 308 13.95 -25.32 -18.68
N ILE A 309 14.49 -26.53 -18.81
CA ILE A 309 15.92 -26.80 -18.74
C ILE A 309 16.41 -27.10 -20.16
N ASP A 310 17.50 -26.44 -20.56
CA ASP A 310 18.13 -26.70 -21.84
C ASP A 310 18.91 -28.02 -21.81
N PHE A 311 18.42 -29.03 -22.55
CA PHE A 311 19.07 -30.32 -22.75
C PHE A 311 19.73 -30.43 -24.13
N THR A 312 20.07 -29.32 -24.79
CA THR A 312 20.81 -29.34 -26.05
C THR A 312 22.24 -29.87 -25.87
N ALA A 313 22.78 -30.47 -26.93
CA ALA A 313 24.09 -31.14 -26.93
C ALA A 313 25.28 -30.20 -26.60
N SER A 314 25.13 -28.88 -26.75
CA SER A 314 26.14 -27.88 -26.39
C SER A 314 26.51 -27.91 -24.90
N ASN A 315 25.64 -28.41 -24.04
CA ASN A 315 25.88 -28.57 -22.61
C ASN A 315 26.89 -29.70 -22.27
N GLY A 316 27.25 -30.53 -23.25
CA GLY A 316 28.17 -31.65 -23.08
C GLY A 316 27.54 -32.87 -22.41
N ASP A 317 28.25 -33.99 -22.42
CA ASP A 317 27.82 -35.25 -21.80
C ASP A 317 27.81 -35.11 -20.26
N PRO A 318 26.68 -35.36 -19.56
CA PRO A 318 26.58 -35.22 -18.10
C PRO A 318 27.54 -36.10 -17.29
N ARG A 319 28.19 -37.10 -17.92
CA ARG A 319 29.23 -37.93 -17.29
C ARG A 319 30.60 -37.26 -17.28
N ASN A 320 30.79 -36.21 -18.09
CA ASN A 320 32.03 -35.45 -18.17
C ASN A 320 32.02 -34.32 -17.14
N SER A 321 33.09 -34.19 -16.36
CA SER A 321 33.26 -33.14 -15.35
C SER A 321 33.20 -31.71 -15.90
N CYS A 322 33.41 -31.52 -17.20
CA CYS A 322 33.30 -30.21 -17.87
C CYS A 322 31.89 -29.89 -18.39
N SER A 323 30.93 -30.81 -18.28
CA SER A 323 29.55 -30.57 -18.72
C SER A 323 28.82 -29.61 -17.79
N LEU A 324 27.96 -28.76 -18.36
CA LEU A 324 27.06 -27.90 -17.58
C LEU A 324 26.00 -28.70 -16.81
N HIS A 325 25.71 -29.93 -17.25
CA HIS A 325 24.81 -30.88 -16.58
C HIS A 325 25.52 -31.87 -15.65
N TYR A 326 26.84 -31.73 -15.47
CA TYR A 326 27.59 -32.63 -14.59
C TYR A 326 27.04 -32.59 -13.15
N ILE A 327 26.84 -33.76 -12.54
CA ILE A 327 26.36 -33.90 -11.16
C ILE A 327 27.58 -34.19 -10.27
N HIS A 328 28.16 -33.13 -9.72
CA HIS A 328 29.29 -33.27 -8.80
C HIS A 328 28.83 -33.72 -7.40
N PRO A 329 29.54 -34.64 -6.72
CA PRO A 329 29.11 -35.21 -5.44
C PRO A 329 29.06 -34.20 -4.27
N TYR A 330 29.78 -33.09 -4.38
CA TYR A 330 29.89 -32.08 -3.30
C TYR A 330 29.37 -30.69 -3.66
N GLN A 331 29.09 -30.41 -4.94
CA GLN A 331 28.76 -29.05 -5.39
C GLN A 331 27.67 -29.08 -6.48
N PRO A 332 26.62 -28.26 -6.37
CA PRO A 332 25.62 -28.16 -7.43
C PRO A 332 26.21 -27.49 -8.69
N ASN A 333 25.76 -27.92 -9.87
CA ASN A 333 26.01 -27.21 -11.12
C ASN A 333 25.15 -25.94 -11.22
N GLU A 334 25.39 -25.14 -12.26
CA GLU A 334 24.72 -23.84 -12.43
C GLU A 334 23.19 -23.96 -12.59
N TYR A 335 22.70 -25.00 -13.28
CA TYR A 335 21.26 -25.26 -13.37
C TYR A 335 20.66 -25.57 -12.00
N LEU A 336 21.30 -26.41 -11.21
CA LEU A 336 20.86 -26.74 -9.85
C LEU A 336 20.91 -25.54 -8.91
N LYS A 337 21.96 -24.70 -9.01
CA LYS A 337 22.04 -23.45 -8.24
C LYS A 337 20.87 -22.53 -8.57
N ALA A 338 20.59 -22.31 -9.85
CA ALA A 338 19.49 -21.46 -10.31
C ALA A 338 18.12 -22.02 -9.85
N LEU A 339 17.91 -23.32 -10.00
CA LEU A 339 16.69 -24.00 -9.54
C LEU A 339 16.46 -23.84 -8.04
N VAL A 340 17.51 -24.00 -7.23
CA VAL A 340 17.42 -23.86 -5.77
C VAL A 340 17.19 -22.41 -5.37
N ALA A 341 17.87 -21.45 -6.01
CA ALA A 341 17.71 -20.03 -5.73
C ALA A 341 16.28 -19.57 -6.02
N VAL A 342 15.78 -19.79 -7.23
CA VAL A 342 14.46 -19.30 -7.65
C VAL A 342 13.32 -20.13 -7.06
N GLY A 343 13.50 -21.46 -6.99
CA GLY A 343 12.47 -22.37 -6.47
C GLY A 343 12.18 -22.19 -4.98
N ARG A 344 13.15 -21.72 -4.18
CA ARG A 344 12.94 -21.44 -2.75
C ARG A 344 12.01 -20.24 -2.53
N SER A 345 12.23 -19.13 -3.25
CA SER A 345 11.37 -17.94 -3.14
C SER A 345 9.97 -18.18 -3.68
N ALA A 346 9.85 -18.91 -4.80
CA ALA A 346 8.56 -19.15 -5.45
C ALA A 346 7.64 -20.12 -4.67
N ARG A 347 8.18 -21.13 -3.98
CA ARG A 347 7.36 -22.11 -3.23
C ARG A 347 6.62 -21.51 -2.04
N THR A 348 7.14 -20.42 -1.44
CA THR A 348 6.55 -19.80 -0.25
C THR A 348 5.17 -19.18 -0.50
N THR A 349 4.86 -18.84 -1.74
CA THR A 349 3.57 -18.24 -2.16
C THR A 349 2.56 -19.29 -2.61
N THR A 350 3.00 -20.53 -2.90
CA THR A 350 2.16 -21.60 -3.47
C THR A 350 1.71 -22.63 -2.42
N VAL A 351 2.43 -22.82 -1.32
CA VAL A 351 2.07 -23.80 -0.27
C VAL A 351 1.07 -23.19 0.72
N ALA A 352 -0.12 -22.84 0.22
CA ALA A 352 -1.26 -22.45 1.04
C ALA A 352 -2.25 -23.62 1.29
N HIS A 353 -2.11 -24.75 0.59
CA HIS A 353 -2.91 -25.95 0.85
C HIS A 353 -2.07 -27.22 0.75
N GLY A 354 -1.88 -27.86 1.90
CA GLY A 354 -1.36 -29.21 2.10
C GLY A 354 -1.84 -29.70 3.45
#